data_AF-A0AAD9FNE0-F1
#
_entry.id   AF-A0AAD9FNE0-F1
#
_cell.length_a   1.000
_cell.length_b   1.000
_cell.length_c   1.000
_cell.angle_alpha   90.00
_cell.angle_beta   90.00
_cell.angle_gamma   90.00
#
_symmetry.space_group_name_H-M   'P 1'
#
loop_
_entity.id
_entity.type
_entity.pdbx_description
1 polymer ?
#
loop_
_entity_poly.entity_id
_entity_poly.type
_entity_poly.pdbx_seq_one_letter_code
_entity_poly.pdbx_strand_id
1 'polypeptide(L)'
;MKRVSQWGVFLSVGVLLLYVLLVKHHLGSGPQSVSRPAHRAADAQLFQYGVMFDAGSTGTRVHVFRFTVHTNAAPSLSQETFRAIEPGLSAYADDPDQNSF
;
A
#
# COMPACT_ATOMS: atom_id res chain seq x y z
N MET A 1 25.69 34.39 -37.05
CA MET A 1 25.44 33.53 -35.86
C MET A 1 23.97 33.66 -35.50
N LYS A 2 23.18 32.57 -35.55
CA LYS A 2 21.72 32.61 -35.27
C LYS A 2 21.49 32.42 -33.77
N ARG A 3 20.98 33.43 -33.06
CA ARG A 3 20.56 33.34 -31.65
C ARG A 3 19.31 32.44 -31.60
N VAL A 4 19.45 31.22 -31.12
CA VAL A 4 18.32 30.34 -30.82
C VAL A 4 17.58 30.88 -29.60
N SER A 5 16.26 31.02 -29.73
CA SER A 5 15.37 31.43 -28.65
C SER A 5 15.26 30.30 -27.64
N GLN A 6 15.94 30.45 -26.50
CA GLN A 6 15.96 29.45 -25.42
C GLN A 6 14.62 29.33 -24.67
N TRP A 7 13.65 30.18 -25.01
CA TRP A 7 12.34 30.27 -24.36
C TRP A 7 11.55 28.96 -24.40
N GLY A 8 11.68 28.18 -25.48
CA GLY A 8 11.03 26.87 -25.57
C GLY A 8 11.58 25.84 -24.57
N VAL A 9 12.86 25.94 -24.23
CA VAL A 9 13.50 25.06 -23.24
C VAL A 9 13.06 25.43 -21.82
N PHE A 10 12.95 26.72 -21.52
CA PHE A 10 12.44 27.17 -20.21
C PHE A 10 10.97 26.79 -20.01
N LEU A 11 10.14 26.89 -21.06
CA LEU A 11 8.75 26.46 -20.99
C LEU A 11 8.62 24.96 -20.73
N SER A 12 9.39 24.13 -21.44
CA SER A 12 9.33 22.67 -21.28
C SER A 12 9.82 22.21 -19.90
N VAL A 13 10.90 22.82 -19.39
CA VAL A 13 11.41 22.54 -18.03
C VAL A 13 10.40 22.98 -16.97
N GLY A 14 9.74 24.13 -17.15
CA GLY A 14 8.70 24.60 -16.23
C GLY A 14 7.48 23.68 -16.17
N VAL A 15 6.98 23.21 -17.32
CA VAL A 15 5.87 22.25 -17.41
C VAL A 15 6.24 20.92 -16.77
N LEU A 16 7.47 20.44 -17.01
CA LEU A 16 7.96 19.20 -16.41
C LEU A 16 8.03 19.30 -14.88
N LEU A 17 8.55 20.41 -14.35
CA LEU A 17 8.60 20.65 -12.90
C LEU A 17 7.20 20.70 -12.28
N LEU A 18 6.26 21.40 -12.92
CA LEU A 18 4.87 21.47 -12.45
C LEU A 18 4.21 20.08 -12.44
N TYR A 19 4.43 19.28 -13.48
CA TYR A 19 3.91 17.91 -13.56
C TYR A 19 4.45 17.03 -12.42
N VAL A 20 5.75 17.09 -12.14
CA VAL A 20 6.36 16.33 -11.03
C VAL A 20 5.79 16.76 -9.67
N LEU A 21 5.57 18.05 -9.46
CA LEU A 21 4.96 18.57 -8.22
C LEU A 21 3.50 18.09 -8.07
N LEU A 22 2.73 18.07 -9.17
CA LEU A 22 1.35 17.55 -9.18
C LEU A 22 1.29 16.04 -8.86
N VAL A 23 2.16 15.24 -9.47
CA VAL A 23 2.23 13.79 -9.19
C VAL A 23 2.57 13.53 -7.72
N LYS A 24 3.52 14.29 -7.15
CA LYS A 24 3.85 14.18 -5.72
C LYS A 24 2.68 14.56 -4.82
N HIS A 25 1.86 15.54 -5.20
CA HIS A 25 0.69 15.92 -4.43
C HIS A 25 -0.44 14.87 -4.51
N HIS A 26 -0.61 14.19 -5.64
CA HIS A 26 -1.64 13.15 -5.82
C HIS A 26 -1.26 11.78 -5.24
N LEU A 27 0.03 11.42 -5.19
CA LEU A 27 0.50 10.19 -4.52
C LEU A 27 0.54 10.29 -2.99
N GLY A 28 0.31 11.47 -2.41
CA GLY A 28 0.30 11.69 -0.96
C GLY A 28 -0.99 11.27 -0.26
N SER A 29 -2.00 10.81 -0.98
CA SER A 29 -3.27 10.33 -0.40
C SER A 29 -3.15 8.85 -0.03
N GLY A 30 -2.43 8.56 1.05
CA GLY A 30 -2.48 7.25 1.70
C GLY A 30 -3.89 6.92 2.22
N PRO A 31 -4.23 5.64 2.42
CA PRO A 31 -5.56 5.21 2.81
C PRO A 31 -6.01 5.92 4.09
N GLN A 32 -7.19 6.54 4.04
CA GLN A 32 -7.78 7.21 5.20
C GLN A 32 -8.02 6.20 6.31
N SER A 33 -7.33 6.40 7.42
CA SER A 33 -7.57 5.66 8.66
C SER A 33 -8.92 6.11 9.21
N VAL A 34 -9.89 5.19 9.26
CA VAL A 34 -11.20 5.39 9.88
C VAL A 34 -10.99 5.91 11.30
N SER A 35 -11.33 7.18 11.54
CA SER A 35 -11.15 7.84 12.83
C SER A 35 -12.16 7.29 13.85
N ARG A 36 -11.66 6.53 14.84
CA ARG A 36 -12.44 6.11 16.03
C ARG A 36 -12.28 7.17 17.13
N PRO A 37 -13.30 7.46 17.96
CA PRO A 37 -13.32 8.64 18.81
C PRO A 37 -12.19 8.62 19.85
N ALA A 38 -11.50 9.74 19.95
CA ALA A 38 -10.37 9.98 20.83
C ALA A 38 -10.83 10.30 22.26
N HIS A 39 -11.17 9.27 23.04
CA HIS A 39 -11.30 9.42 24.50
C HIS A 39 -10.85 8.14 25.22
N ARG A 40 -9.58 7.75 25.04
CA ARG A 40 -8.84 6.84 25.93
C ARG A 40 -7.32 6.75 25.61
N ALA A 41 -6.82 7.48 24.63
CA ALA A 41 -5.57 7.20 23.92
C ALA A 41 -4.38 8.06 24.35
N ALA A 42 -4.14 8.24 25.65
CA ALA A 42 -2.87 8.84 26.08
C ALA A 42 -1.71 7.82 26.11
N ASP A 43 -2.00 6.51 26.11
CA ASP A 43 -0.96 5.45 26.18
C ASP A 43 -1.28 4.19 25.34
N ALA A 44 -2.34 4.22 24.52
CA ALA A 44 -2.68 3.09 23.68
C ALA A 44 -1.80 3.10 22.41
N GLN A 45 -0.84 2.18 22.32
CA GLN A 45 -0.17 1.89 21.05
C GLN A 45 -1.21 1.53 20.00
N LEU A 46 -1.25 2.30 18.92
CA LEU A 46 -2.14 2.06 17.79
C LEU A 46 -1.49 1.04 16.86
N PHE A 47 -2.24 -0.03 16.53
CA PHE A 47 -1.81 -1.04 15.56
C PHE A 47 -2.70 -1.00 14.31
N GLN A 48 -2.09 -1.18 13.15
CA GLN A 48 -2.77 -1.43 11.88
C GLN A 48 -2.38 -2.80 11.35
N TYR A 49 -3.25 -3.44 10.57
CA TYR A 49 -3.00 -4.75 10.00
C TYR A 49 -3.21 -4.74 8.50
N GLY A 50 -2.35 -5.43 7.76
CA GLY A 50 -2.51 -5.72 6.33
C GLY A 50 -2.55 -7.22 6.13
N VAL A 51 -3.50 -7.72 5.32
CA VAL A 51 -3.63 -9.14 5.00
C VAL A 51 -3.47 -9.32 3.50
N MET A 52 -2.57 -10.22 3.09
CA MET A 52 -2.33 -10.55 1.69
C MET A 52 -2.53 -12.05 1.46
N PHE A 53 -3.33 -12.38 0.45
CA PHE A 53 -3.56 -13.75 -0.02
C PHE A 53 -2.74 -13.99 -1.28
N ASP A 54 -1.83 -14.96 -1.25
CA ASP A 54 -1.06 -15.44 -2.41
C ASP A 54 -1.71 -16.72 -2.93
N ALA A 55 -2.44 -16.59 -4.03
CA ALA A 55 -3.26 -17.64 -4.65
C ALA A 55 -2.47 -18.45 -5.69
N GLY A 56 -1.46 -19.19 -5.24
CA GLY A 56 -0.72 -20.10 -6.10
C GLY A 56 -1.52 -21.35 -6.49
N SER A 57 -1.14 -21.99 -7.60
CA SER A 57 -1.78 -23.23 -8.06
C SER A 57 -1.38 -24.46 -7.23
N THR A 58 -0.12 -24.53 -6.80
CA THR A 58 0.38 -25.61 -5.94
C THR A 58 -0.04 -25.45 -4.48
N GLY A 59 -0.20 -24.21 -4.04
CA GLY A 59 -0.53 -23.91 -2.65
C GLY A 59 -0.96 -22.46 -2.48
N THR A 60 -1.76 -22.20 -1.44
CA THR A 60 -2.27 -20.87 -1.10
C THR A 60 -1.68 -20.41 0.21
N ARG A 61 -1.30 -19.13 0.29
CA ARG A 61 -0.63 -18.55 1.46
C ARG A 61 -1.33 -17.28 1.92
N VAL A 62 -1.19 -17.00 3.21
CA VAL A 62 -1.67 -15.78 3.85
C VAL A 62 -0.53 -15.14 4.62
N HIS A 63 -0.30 -13.86 4.34
CA HIS A 63 0.58 -13.00 5.11
C HIS A 63 -0.28 -12.01 5.90
N VAL A 64 -0.09 -11.95 7.21
CA VAL A 64 -0.69 -10.96 8.10
C VAL A 64 0.43 -10.06 8.63
N PHE A 65 0.47 -8.83 8.14
CA PHE A 65 1.40 -7.80 8.56
C PHE A 65 0.77 -6.97 9.66
N ARG A 66 1.48 -6.75 10.76
CA ARG A 66 1.09 -5.85 11.85
C ARG A 66 2.02 -4.65 11.85
N PHE A 67 1.45 -3.46 11.78
CA PHE A 67 2.16 -2.20 11.81
C PHE A 67 1.91 -1.46 13.12
N THR A 68 2.97 -0.91 13.72
CA THR A 68 2.87 0.05 14.82
C THR A 68 2.69 1.44 14.23
N VAL A 69 1.69 2.18 14.71
CA VAL A 69 1.40 3.54 14.25
C VAL A 69 1.92 4.53 15.27
N HIS A 70 2.80 5.42 14.80
CA HIS A 70 3.32 6.52 15.58
C HIS A 70 2.62 7.82 15.17
N THR A 71 2.49 8.75 16.11
CA THR A 71 1.93 10.07 15.80
C THR A 71 2.90 10.81 14.88
N ASN A 72 2.42 11.26 13.72
CA ASN A 72 3.17 11.99 12.70
C ASN A 72 4.33 11.22 12.01
N ALA A 73 4.34 9.89 12.06
CA ALA A 73 5.30 9.09 11.28
C ALA A 73 4.58 8.03 10.45
N ALA A 74 5.28 7.52 9.42
CA ALA A 74 4.78 6.39 8.66
C ALA A 74 4.64 5.15 9.58
N PRO A 75 3.63 4.30 9.37
CA PRO A 75 3.50 3.03 10.09
C PRO A 75 4.75 2.17 9.89
N SER A 76 5.25 1.57 10.98
CA SER A 76 6.42 0.68 10.95
C SER A 76 5.97 -0.77 11.05
N LEU A 77 6.53 -1.66 10.22
CA LEU A 77 6.21 -3.09 10.30
C LEU A 77 6.78 -3.66 11.60
N SER A 78 5.91 -4.20 12.44
CA SER A 78 6.28 -4.77 13.75
C SER A 78 6.34 -6.30 13.73
N GLN A 79 5.47 -6.94 12.94
CA GLN A 79 5.38 -8.39 12.87
C GLN A 79 4.78 -8.82 11.54
N GLU A 80 5.22 -9.97 11.05
CA GLU A 80 4.58 -10.73 9.99
C GLU A 80 4.19 -12.11 10.51
N THR A 81 3.00 -12.57 10.17
CA THR A 81 2.54 -13.94 10.41
C THR A 81 2.22 -14.58 9.07
N PHE A 82 2.80 -15.76 8.84
CA PHE A 82 2.70 -16.47 7.58
C PHE A 82 2.02 -17.83 7.78
N ARG A 83 1.09 -18.17 6.90
CA ARG A 83 0.48 -19.50 6.82
C ARG A 83 0.36 -19.95 5.37
N ALA A 84 0.63 -21.22 5.11
CA ALA A 84 0.51 -21.85 3.79
C ALA A 84 -0.31 -23.14 3.90
N ILE A 85 -1.11 -23.43 2.87
CA ILE A 85 -1.83 -24.70 2.71
C ILE A 85 -1.66 -25.23 1.28
N GLU A 86 -1.87 -26.54 1.11
CA GLU A 86 -1.92 -27.24 -0.17
C GLU A 86 -3.18 -28.12 -0.22
N PRO A 87 -3.78 -28.36 -1.40
CA PRO A 87 -3.43 -27.78 -2.69
C PRO A 87 -3.79 -26.28 -2.79
N GLY A 88 -3.42 -25.63 -3.89
CA GLY A 88 -3.75 -24.22 -4.13
C GLY A 88 -5.21 -23.99 -4.53
N LEU A 89 -5.67 -22.73 -4.48
CA LEU A 89 -7.06 -22.34 -4.79
C LEU A 89 -7.57 -22.88 -6.13
N SER A 90 -6.71 -22.98 -7.15
CA SER A 90 -7.11 -23.47 -8.46
C SER A 90 -7.48 -24.95 -8.49
N ALA A 91 -7.08 -25.75 -7.50
CA ALA A 91 -7.45 -27.15 -7.42
C ALA A 91 -8.95 -27.36 -7.11
N TYR A 92 -9.62 -26.31 -6.62
CA TYR A 92 -11.04 -26.33 -6.25
C TYR A 92 -11.92 -25.60 -7.28
N ALA A 93 -11.41 -25.32 -8.48
CA ALA A 93 -12.14 -24.52 -9.47
C ALA A 93 -13.49 -25.13 -9.89
N ASP A 94 -13.57 -26.46 -9.94
CA ASP A 94 -14.77 -27.19 -10.34
C ASP A 94 -15.72 -27.48 -9.17
N ASP A 95 -15.25 -27.33 -7.92
CA ASP A 95 -16.04 -27.53 -6.70
C ASP A 95 -15.61 -26.52 -5.62
N PRO A 96 -16.09 -25.27 -5.71
CA PRO A 96 -15.64 -24.18 -4.84
C PRO A 96 -16.06 -24.36 -3.38
N ASP A 97 -17.07 -25.19 -3.11
CA ASP A 97 -17.59 -25.43 -1.76
C ASP A 97 -16.72 -26.40 -0.96
N GLN A 98 -15.85 -27.19 -1.61
CA GLN A 98 -14.92 -28.10 -0.94
C GLN A 98 -13.80 -27.39 -0.16
N ASN A 99 -13.57 -26.10 -0.43
CA ASN A 99 -12.46 -25.38 0.18
C ASN A 99 -12.84 -24.78 1.54
N SER A 100 -12.53 -25.48 2.63
CA SER A 100 -12.66 -24.98 4.01
C SER A 100 -11.32 -24.43 4.52
N PHE A 101 -11.16 -23.11 4.51
CA PHE A 101 -9.99 -22.41 5.09
C PHE A 101 -10.01 -22.37 6.63
#